data_AF-A0A258Q087-F1
#
_entry.id   AF-A0A258Q087-F1
#
_cell.length_a   1.000
_cell.length_b   1.000
_cell.length_c   1.000
_cell.angle_alpha   90.00
_cell.angle_beta   90.00
_cell.angle_gamma   90.00
#
_symmetry.space_group_name_H-M   'P 1'
#
loop_
_entity.id
_entity.type
_entity.pdbx_description
1 polymer ?
#
loop_
_entity_poly.entity_id
_entity_poly.type
_entity_poly.pdbx_seq_one_letter_code
_entity_poly.pdbx_strand_id
1 'polypeptide(L)'
;MGWLDPSGDFALSVPIRTIEIQRDIQTQASRFTLGVGAGITIDSQAQQEWEECQIKAKFLCQLPSEVGLFETILIVNGEPAHIERHLGRLQYSALALGIALSRDHVKELIYAVIKRSCQRAYLCSM
;
A
#
# COMPACT_ATOMS: atom_id res chain seq x y z
N MET A 1 10.41 0.80 -0.37
CA MET A 1 11.51 -0.17 -0.17
C MET A 1 12.65 0.59 0.48
N GLY A 2 13.18 0.09 1.58
CA GLY A 2 14.29 0.75 2.25
C GLY A 2 14.77 -0.07 3.43
N TRP A 3 15.99 0.20 3.87
CA TRP A 3 16.61 -0.40 5.04
C TRP A 3 17.27 0.68 5.87
N LEU A 4 17.26 0.50 7.19
CA LEU A 4 18.00 1.29 8.14
C LEU A 4 18.86 0.33 8.95
N ASP A 5 20.12 0.68 9.10
CA ASP A 5 21.09 -0.03 9.91
C ASP A 5 21.19 0.60 11.32
N PRO A 6 21.73 -0.13 12.31
CA PRO A 6 21.93 0.41 13.66
C PRO A 6 23.07 1.43 13.79
N SER A 7 24.01 1.49 12.84
CA SER A 7 25.13 2.44 12.83
C SER A 7 24.77 3.83 12.28
N GLY A 8 23.57 3.96 11.70
CA GLY A 8 23.02 5.20 11.15
C GLY A 8 23.02 5.28 9.63
N ASP A 9 23.48 4.23 8.93
CA ASP A 9 23.36 4.07 7.49
C ASP A 9 21.94 3.67 7.09
N PHE A 10 21.48 4.18 5.97
CA PHE A 10 20.16 3.87 5.45
C PHE A 10 20.04 4.12 3.96
N ALA A 11 19.14 3.36 3.34
CA ALA A 11 18.63 3.67 2.01
C ALA A 11 17.10 3.67 2.06
N LEU A 12 16.50 4.81 1.72
CA LEU A 12 15.05 4.97 1.61
C LEU A 12 14.70 5.25 0.16
N SER A 13 13.94 4.35 -0.47
CA SER A 13 13.41 4.55 -1.81
C SER A 13 11.91 4.75 -1.72
N VAL A 14 11.45 5.94 -2.10
CA VAL A 14 10.02 6.24 -2.32
C VAL A 14 9.71 5.91 -3.78
N PRO A 15 9.02 4.79 -4.08
CA PRO A 15 8.61 4.51 -5.44
C PRO A 15 7.43 5.40 -5.79
N ILE A 16 7.70 6.63 -6.24
CA ILE A 16 6.74 7.38 -7.04
C ILE A 16 7.02 7.00 -8.48
N ARG A 17 6.13 6.20 -9.08
CA ARG A 17 6.24 5.77 -10.46
C ARG A 17 4.90 6.00 -11.16
N THR A 18 4.94 6.68 -12.29
CA THR A 18 3.76 6.95 -13.12
C THR A 18 3.55 5.77 -14.07
N ILE A 19 2.35 5.19 -14.06
CA ILE A 19 1.92 4.23 -15.08
C ILE A 19 1.10 5.00 -16.10
N GLU A 20 1.53 4.96 -17.36
CA GLU A 20 0.78 5.52 -18.48
C GLU A 20 -0.06 4.42 -19.12
N ILE A 21 -1.36 4.68 -19.32
CA ILE A 21 -2.31 3.72 -19.87
C ILE A 21 -2.84 4.25 -21.20
N GLN A 22 -2.63 3.48 -22.27
CA GLN A 22 -3.20 3.73 -23.58
C GLN A 22 -4.28 2.67 -23.85
N ARG A 23 -5.53 3.10 -24.06
CA ARG A 23 -6.62 2.20 -24.42
C ARG A 23 -6.91 2.32 -25.92
N ASP A 24 -6.97 1.17 -26.59
CA ASP A 24 -7.52 1.05 -27.92
C ASP A 24 -9.05 1.02 -27.82
N ILE A 25 -9.71 1.98 -28.46
CA ILE A 25 -11.16 2.15 -28.39
C ILE A 25 -11.90 1.05 -29.18
N GLN A 26 -11.30 0.53 -30.25
CA GLN A 26 -11.91 -0.47 -31.13
C GLN A 26 -11.76 -1.88 -30.55
N THR A 27 -10.57 -2.22 -30.06
CA THR A 27 -10.27 -3.57 -29.55
C THR A 27 -10.50 -3.68 -28.04
N GLN A 28 -10.71 -2.56 -27.34
CA GLN A 28 -10.73 -2.45 -25.86
C GLN A 28 -9.43 -2.92 -25.19
N ALA A 29 -8.37 -3.17 -25.96
CA ALA A 29 -7.07 -3.54 -25.42
C ALA A 29 -6.42 -2.36 -24.70
N SER A 30 -5.72 -2.63 -23.60
CA SER A 30 -4.96 -1.61 -22.85
C SER A 30 -3.47 -1.92 -22.91
N ARG A 31 -2.67 -0.94 -23.34
CA ARG A 31 -1.21 -0.96 -23.25
C ARG A 31 -0.75 -0.08 -22.10
N PHE A 32 0.22 -0.55 -21.34
CA PHE A 32 0.76 0.15 -20.18
C PHE A 32 2.24 0.42 -20.39
N THR A 33 2.70 1.62 -20.01
CA THR A 33 4.12 1.97 -19.97
C THR A 33 4.48 2.43 -18.56
N LEU A 34 5.60 1.91 -18.02
CA LEU A 34 6.14 2.28 -16.72
C LEU A 34 7.59 2.73 -16.90
N GLY A 35 7.89 3.97 -16.52
CA GLY A 35 9.27 4.44 -16.45
C GLY A 35 9.99 3.82 -15.25
N VAL A 36 11.05 3.04 -15.51
CA VAL A 36 11.86 2.37 -14.48
C VAL A 36 13.30 2.88 -14.38
N GLY A 37 13.71 3.76 -15.30
CA GLY A 37 15.07 4.30 -15.38
C GLY A 37 15.45 5.24 -14.25
N ALA A 38 16.72 5.63 -14.23
CA ALA A 38 17.31 6.67 -13.38
C ALA A 38 18.13 7.63 -14.24
N GLY A 39 18.67 8.70 -13.63
CA GLY A 39 19.72 9.48 -14.27
C GLY A 39 21.03 8.70 -14.23
N ILE A 40 21.67 8.53 -15.39
CA ILE A 40 22.98 7.87 -15.53
C ILE A 40 24.09 8.92 -15.40
N THR A 41 25.10 8.65 -14.58
CA THR A 41 26.28 9.50 -14.43
C THR A 41 27.51 8.84 -15.03
N ILE A 42 28.65 9.54 -15.02
CA ILE A 42 29.91 9.00 -15.53
C ILE A 42 30.42 7.80 -14.70
N ASP A 43 30.01 7.70 -13.45
CA ASP A 43 30.41 6.63 -12.53
C ASP A 43 29.40 5.46 -12.51
N SER A 44 28.29 5.58 -13.25
CA SER A 44 27.26 4.54 -13.33
C SER A 44 27.81 3.25 -13.97
N GLN A 45 27.48 2.11 -13.36
CA GLN A 45 27.82 0.80 -13.88
C GLN A 45 26.60 0.15 -14.53
N ALA A 46 26.68 -0.18 -15.82
CA ALA A 46 25.54 -0.66 -16.62
C ALA A 46 24.79 -1.83 -15.97
N GLN A 47 25.51 -2.77 -15.37
CA GLN A 47 24.91 -3.92 -14.70
C GLN A 47 24.10 -3.52 -13.46
N GLN A 48 24.62 -2.60 -12.65
CA GLN A 48 23.95 -2.11 -11.43
C GLN A 48 22.71 -1.28 -11.78
N GLU A 49 22.79 -0.44 -12.81
CA GLU A 49 21.66 0.36 -13.30
C GLU A 49 20.53 -0.53 -13.82
N TRP A 50 20.87 -1.63 -14.50
CA TRP A 50 19.91 -2.63 -14.94
C TRP A 50 19.23 -3.34 -13.77
N GLU A 51 20.00 -3.77 -12.77
CA GLU A 51 19.47 -4.37 -11.55
C GLU A 51 18.55 -3.40 -10.80
N GLU A 52 18.91 -2.12 -10.73
CA GLU A 52 18.07 -1.08 -10.13
C GLU A 52 16.76 -0.89 -10.91
N CYS A 53 16.80 -0.93 -12.26
CA CYS A 53 15.59 -0.90 -13.09
C CYS A 53 14.66 -2.07 -12.77
N GLN A 54 15.19 -3.29 -12.59
CA GLN A 54 14.40 -4.46 -12.21
C GLN A 54 13.79 -4.31 -10.81
N ILE A 55 14.55 -3.81 -9.83
CA ILE A 55 14.06 -3.55 -8.47
C ILE A 55 12.91 -2.53 -8.50
N LYS A 56 13.01 -1.48 -9.33
CA LYS A 56 11.96 -0.47 -9.51
C LYS A 56 10.72 -1.02 -10.23
N ALA A 57 10.89 -1.98 -11.14
CA ALA A 57 9.79 -2.65 -11.84
C ALA A 57 9.10 -3.73 -10.98
N LYS A 58 9.81 -4.25 -9.98
CA LYS A 58 9.42 -5.45 -9.22
C LYS A 58 8.04 -5.35 -8.58
N PHE A 59 7.59 -4.17 -8.14
CA PHE A 59 6.22 -4.04 -7.64
C PHE A 59 5.22 -4.40 -8.74
N LEU A 60 5.34 -3.85 -9.96
CA LEU A 60 4.38 -4.16 -11.02
C LEU A 60 4.49 -5.61 -11.51
N CYS A 61 5.70 -6.17 -11.58
CA CYS A 61 5.93 -7.50 -12.15
C CYS A 61 5.82 -8.66 -11.15
N GLN A 62 5.95 -8.40 -9.85
CA GLN A 62 6.02 -9.42 -8.79
C GLN A 62 5.19 -9.03 -7.55
N LEU A 63 4.15 -8.20 -7.73
CA LEU A 63 3.15 -7.97 -6.69
C LEU A 63 2.61 -9.34 -6.23
N PRO A 64 2.61 -9.65 -4.91
CA PRO A 64 1.77 -10.74 -4.42
C PRO A 64 0.35 -10.49 -4.91
N SER A 65 -0.30 -11.52 -5.47
CA SER A 65 -1.42 -11.41 -6.41
C SER A 65 -2.75 -10.91 -5.82
N GLU A 66 -2.72 -10.21 -4.69
CA GLU A 66 -3.88 -9.59 -4.07
C GLU A 66 -3.55 -8.13 -3.75
N VAL A 67 -4.01 -7.23 -4.61
CA VAL A 67 -4.06 -5.81 -4.27
C VAL A 67 -5.04 -5.67 -3.11
N GLY A 68 -4.52 -5.26 -1.96
CA GLY A 68 -5.28 -5.09 -0.72
C GLY A 68 -5.26 -3.66 -0.21
N LEU A 69 -6.18 -3.36 0.70
CA LEU A 69 -6.23 -2.10 1.43
C LEU A 69 -5.86 -2.35 2.90
N PHE A 70 -5.19 -1.39 3.52
CA PHE A 70 -5.01 -1.36 4.96
C PHE A 70 -5.44 0.00 5.51
N GLU A 71 -5.78 0.04 6.79
CA GLU A 71 -6.25 1.24 7.48
C GLU A 71 -5.72 1.20 8.92
N THR A 72 -5.41 2.36 9.49
CA THR A 72 -4.92 2.51 10.87
C THR A 72 -5.83 3.48 11.61
N ILE A 73 -6.44 3.03 12.70
CA ILE A 73 -7.45 3.77 13.46
C ILE A 73 -6.98 3.91 14.90
N LEU A 74 -6.99 5.14 15.41
CA LEU A 74 -6.72 5.41 16.82
C LEU A 74 -7.91 4.98 17.68
N ILE A 75 -7.65 4.23 18.75
CA ILE A 75 -8.64 3.88 19.77
C ILE A 75 -8.42 4.73 21.02
N VAL A 76 -9.47 5.42 21.47
CA VAL A 76 -9.47 6.22 22.70
C VAL A 76 -10.59 5.73 23.59
N ASN A 77 -10.28 5.31 24.82
CA ASN A 77 -11.26 4.80 25.79
C ASN A 77 -12.16 3.69 25.23
N GLY A 78 -11.60 2.81 24.38
CA GLY A 78 -12.36 1.72 23.76
C GLY A 78 -13.25 2.13 22.59
N GLU A 79 -13.15 3.37 22.11
CA GLU A 79 -13.90 3.87 20.95
C GLU A 79 -12.97 4.29 19.80
N PRO A 80 -13.33 4.00 18.53
CA PRO A 80 -12.53 4.40 17.38
C PRO A 80 -12.70 5.89 17.06
N ALA A 81 -11.59 6.63 17.03
CA ALA A 81 -11.59 8.04 16.66
C ALA A 81 -11.92 8.22 15.18
N HIS A 82 -12.79 9.20 14.86
CA HIS A 82 -13.13 9.61 13.49
C HIS A 82 -13.56 8.49 12.53
N ILE A 83 -14.28 7.47 13.04
CA ILE A 83 -14.62 6.25 12.29
C ILE A 83 -15.23 6.51 10.91
N GLU A 84 -16.14 7.47 10.79
CA GLU A 84 -16.80 7.78 9.50
C GLU A 84 -15.83 8.32 8.44
N ARG A 85 -14.74 8.99 8.85
CA ARG A 85 -13.68 9.48 7.94
C ARG A 85 -12.79 8.34 7.46
N HIS A 86 -12.41 7.42 8.36
CA HIS A 86 -11.64 6.23 7.98
C HIS A 86 -12.44 5.34 7.03
N LEU A 87 -13.72 5.08 7.32
CA LEU A 87 -14.60 4.34 6.42
C LEU A 87 -14.75 5.02 5.05
N GLY A 88 -14.87 6.35 5.02
CA GLY A 88 -14.92 7.12 3.77
C GLY A 88 -13.63 6.99 2.95
N ARG A 89 -12.45 7.09 3.58
CA ARG A 89 -11.16 6.91 2.90
C ARG A 89 -11.01 5.49 2.35
N LEU A 90 -11.34 4.48 3.16
CA LEU A 90 -11.24 3.08 2.76
C LEU A 90 -12.18 2.77 1.59
N GLN A 91 -13.42 3.27 1.61
CA GLN A 91 -14.36 3.14 0.48
C GLN A 91 -13.86 3.82 -0.79
N TYR A 92 -13.31 5.03 -0.67
CA TYR A 92 -12.75 5.74 -1.82
C TYR A 92 -11.61 4.96 -2.46
N SER A 93 -10.67 4.46 -1.66
CA SER A 93 -9.57 3.63 -2.15
C SER A 93 -10.05 2.30 -2.75
N ALA A 94 -11.06 1.66 -2.16
CA ALA A 94 -11.66 0.44 -2.67
C ALA A 94 -12.30 0.66 -4.05
N LEU A 95 -13.07 1.74 -4.20
CA LEU A 95 -13.65 2.12 -5.48
C LEU A 95 -12.56 2.38 -6.54
N ALA A 96 -11.52 3.11 -6.18
CA ALA A 96 -10.42 3.45 -7.10
C ALA A 96 -9.64 2.22 -7.59
N LEU A 97 -9.55 1.17 -6.76
CA LEU A 97 -8.83 -0.07 -7.07
C LEU A 97 -9.75 -1.22 -7.52
N GLY A 98 -11.06 -0.99 -7.63
CA GLY A 98 -12.03 -2.03 -8.02
C GLY A 98 -12.21 -3.14 -6.97
N ILE A 99 -11.91 -2.85 -5.70
CA ILE A 99 -12.05 -3.79 -4.59
C ILE A 99 -13.48 -3.71 -4.04
N ALA A 100 -14.18 -4.84 -3.99
CA ALA A 100 -15.50 -4.90 -3.38
C ALA A 100 -15.40 -4.66 -1.86
N LEU A 101 -16.14 -3.68 -1.35
CA LEU A 101 -16.11 -3.32 0.07
C LEU A 101 -17.51 -2.96 0.58
N SER A 102 -17.94 -3.63 1.65
CA SER A 102 -19.15 -3.27 2.40
C SER A 102 -18.77 -2.42 3.61
N ARG A 103 -19.24 -1.17 3.63
CA ARG A 103 -18.97 -0.21 4.73
C ARG A 103 -19.46 -0.74 6.07
N ASP A 104 -20.68 -1.25 6.10
CA ASP A 104 -21.32 -1.71 7.33
C ASP A 104 -20.61 -2.94 7.88
N HIS A 105 -20.23 -3.87 7.01
CA HIS A 105 -19.47 -5.05 7.41
C HIS A 105 -18.10 -4.70 7.98
N VAL A 106 -17.37 -3.75 7.36
CA VAL A 106 -16.09 -3.26 7.89
C VAL A 106 -16.28 -2.60 9.25
N LYS A 107 -17.34 -1.78 9.39
CA LYS A 107 -17.66 -1.10 10.65
C LYS A 107 -17.94 -2.11 11.77
N GLU A 108 -18.74 -3.13 11.49
CA GLU A 108 -19.02 -4.23 12.43
C GLU A 108 -17.74 -4.96 12.86
N LEU A 109 -16.86 -5.29 11.90
CA LEU A 109 -15.58 -5.95 12.17
C LEU A 109 -14.68 -5.11 13.08
N ILE A 110 -14.59 -3.80 12.84
CA ILE A 110 -13.80 -2.88 13.68
C ILE A 110 -14.31 -2.93 15.13
N TYR A 111 -15.61 -2.76 15.35
CA TYR A 111 -16.19 -2.81 16.70
C TYR A 111 -16.05 -4.19 17.35
N ALA A 112 -16.12 -5.27 16.58
CA ALA A 112 -15.89 -6.62 17.08
C ALA A 112 -14.43 -6.82 17.55
N VAL A 113 -13.45 -6.31 16.80
CA VAL A 113 -12.03 -6.38 17.17
C VAL A 113 -11.75 -5.55 18.41
N ILE A 114 -12.28 -4.33 18.50
CA ILE A 114 -12.11 -3.46 19.67
C ILE A 114 -12.65 -4.16 20.94
N LYS A 115 -13.85 -4.74 20.87
CA LYS A 115 -14.44 -5.50 21.99
C LYS A 115 -13.55 -6.66 22.44
N ARG A 116 -13.00 -7.44 21.49
CA ARG A 116 -12.08 -8.55 21.79
C ARG A 116 -10.78 -8.07 22.43
N SER A 117 -10.21 -6.99 21.94
CA SER A 117 -8.96 -6.42 22.46
C SER A 117 -9.13 -5.85 23.87
N CYS A 118 -10.26 -5.20 24.16
CA CYS A 118 -10.60 -4.75 25.52
C CYS A 118 -10.74 -5.95 26.47
N GLN A 119 -11.46 -7.01 26.09
CA GLN A 119 -11.60 -8.21 26.94
C GLN A 119 -10.26 -8.87 27.26
N ARG A 120 -9.32 -8.89 26.31
CA ARG A 120 -7.99 -9.47 26.51
C ARG A 120 -7.10 -8.61 27.41
N ALA A 121 -7.23 -7.29 27.38
CA ALA A 121 -6.51 -6.38 28.28
C ALA A 121 -6.92 -6.57 29.75
N TYR A 122 -8.20 -6.85 30.02
CA TYR A 122 -8.70 -7.15 31.37
C TYR A 122 -8.26 -8.53 31.90
N LEU A 123 -7.91 -9.48 31.03
CA LEU A 123 -7.41 -10.81 31.40
C LEU A 123 -5.89 -10.83 31.66
N CYS A 124 -5.14 -9.84 31.19
CA CYS A 124 -3.68 -9.71 31.42
C CYS A 124 -3.35 -8.82 32.64
N SER A 125 -4.36 -8.28 33.32
CA SER A 125 -4.23 -7.37 34.47
C SER A 125 -4.74 -7.98 35.79
N MET A 126 -5.02 -9.30 35.80
CA MET A 126 -5.20 -10.16 36.98
C MET A 126 -4.11 -11.22 37.00
#